data_AF-A0A8H4IRF9-F1
#
_entry.id   AF-A0A8H4IRF9-F1
#
_cell.length_a   1.000
_cell.length_b   1.000
_cell.length_c   1.000
_cell.angle_alpha   90.00
_cell.angle_beta   90.00
_cell.angle_gamma   90.00
#
_symmetry.space_group_name_H-M   'P 1'
#
loop_
_entity.id
_entity.type
_entity.pdbx_description
1 polymer ?
#
loop_
_entity_poly.entity_id
_entity_poly.type
_entity_poly.pdbx_seq_one_letter_code
_entity_poly.pdbx_strand_id
1 'polypeptide(L)'
;MSAKYIAALPVLASVVAGHGFVTSPTPRMPGDAMAAACGQQVYNNQKSDNYGNVQGELQVASSQSDYDAAKCDIWLCKGYKFDDNKDNVQTFKLGETVPFKVDVRAPHTGTANVSIVETSSNSIVGSVLKHWDEYASTATGVKSTDTSFDITIPEDLGGKCTTAGECVIQWWWDARSIDQTYESCVDFTVGGSSSGSSGSTASSSSAAVSSAASTPTTVAAAAVESSTLATSVVASATPATTPAATAASGGLAAELAAAFPSSVLTMELPTTPTATSGVVPDQSLPQGTTVQDLIDWFTYLAQNLVSGSNQKRHARDVAPAHR
;
A
#
# COMPACT_ATOMS: atom_id res chain seq x y z
N MET A 1 -34.30 -15.45 -28.40
CA MET A 1 -33.51 -15.61 -27.17
C MET A 1 -33.45 -14.23 -26.53
N SER A 2 -34.21 -14.04 -25.45
CA SER A 2 -34.41 -12.72 -24.85
C SER A 2 -33.17 -12.27 -24.10
N ALA A 3 -32.75 -11.04 -24.36
CA ALA A 3 -31.63 -10.33 -23.74
C ALA A 3 -31.86 -10.11 -22.23
N LYS A 4 -31.66 -11.16 -21.42
CA LYS A 4 -31.79 -11.10 -19.95
C LYS A 4 -30.57 -11.66 -19.18
N TYR A 5 -29.45 -11.93 -19.85
CA TYR A 5 -28.29 -12.57 -19.22
C TYR A 5 -26.95 -11.86 -19.48
N ILE A 6 -26.96 -10.55 -19.68
CA ILE A 6 -25.72 -9.75 -19.75
C ILE A 6 -25.86 -8.59 -18.77
N ALA A 7 -25.83 -8.89 -17.47
CA ALA A 7 -25.68 -7.90 -16.42
C ALA A 7 -25.34 -8.59 -15.09
N ALA A 8 -24.16 -9.21 -15.01
CA ALA A 8 -23.52 -9.47 -13.74
C ALA A 8 -22.02 -9.66 -13.98
N LEU A 9 -21.21 -8.80 -13.36
CA LEU A 9 -19.82 -8.96 -12.90
C LEU A 9 -19.04 -7.65 -13.13
N PRO A 10 -19.01 -6.80 -12.09
CA PRO A 10 -17.79 -6.75 -11.31
C PRO A 10 -18.12 -6.97 -9.83
N VAL A 11 -18.04 -8.21 -9.35
CA VAL A 11 -18.03 -8.51 -7.90
C VAL A 11 -16.98 -9.58 -7.65
N LEU A 12 -15.72 -9.15 -7.62
CA LEU A 12 -14.57 -9.92 -7.14
C LEU A 12 -13.70 -9.02 -6.23
N ALA A 13 -14.35 -8.16 -5.43
CA ALA A 13 -13.66 -7.29 -4.47
C ALA A 13 -14.26 -7.50 -3.08
N SER A 14 -13.81 -8.54 -2.38
CA SER A 14 -13.90 -8.59 -0.91
C SER A 14 -12.88 -9.57 -0.33
N VAL A 15 -11.63 -9.52 -0.80
CA VAL A 15 -10.53 -9.78 0.14
C VAL A 15 -10.51 -8.52 0.99
N VAL A 16 -10.99 -8.61 2.23
CA VAL A 16 -11.11 -7.46 3.14
C VAL A 16 -9.71 -7.08 3.62
N ALA A 17 -8.86 -6.58 2.71
CA ALA A 17 -7.73 -5.77 3.08
C ALA A 17 -8.28 -4.65 3.96
N GLY A 18 -7.61 -4.30 5.04
CA GLY A 18 -7.89 -3.00 5.66
C GLY A 18 -7.62 -1.93 4.64
N HIS A 19 -8.24 -0.77 4.82
CA HIS A 19 -8.12 0.33 3.88
C HIS A 19 -8.01 1.60 4.69
N GLY A 20 -6.88 2.29 4.58
CA GLY A 20 -6.64 3.53 5.28
C GLY A 20 -5.70 4.45 4.52
N PHE A 21 -6.01 5.74 4.49
CA PHE A 21 -5.22 6.72 3.77
C PHE A 21 -5.35 8.13 4.34
N VAL A 22 -4.28 8.91 4.30
CA VAL A 22 -4.34 10.34 4.66
C VAL A 22 -5.16 11.08 3.61
N THR A 23 -6.03 11.98 4.04
CA THR A 23 -6.84 12.81 3.13
C THR A 23 -6.55 14.31 3.29
N SER A 24 -5.92 14.71 4.40
CA SER A 24 -5.44 16.07 4.63
C SER A 24 -4.28 16.07 5.63
N PRO A 25 -3.20 16.84 5.40
CA PRO A 25 -2.90 17.60 4.17
C PRO A 25 -2.77 16.70 2.92
N THR A 26 -2.65 17.30 1.73
CA THR A 26 -2.62 16.54 0.47
C THR A 26 -1.45 15.54 0.49
N PRO A 27 -1.73 14.22 0.42
CA PRO A 27 -0.70 13.19 0.47
C PRO A 27 -0.05 12.95 -0.89
N ARG A 28 1.03 12.18 -0.89
CA ARG A 28 1.58 11.59 -2.11
C ARG A 28 0.57 10.66 -2.77
N MET A 29 0.56 10.66 -4.10
CA MET A 29 -0.24 9.79 -4.97
C MET A 29 0.67 9.06 -5.97
N PRO A 30 0.22 7.92 -6.51
CA PRO A 30 0.95 7.20 -7.56
C PRO A 30 1.04 8.02 -8.86
N GLY A 31 2.18 7.96 -9.54
CA GLY A 31 2.42 8.56 -10.85
C GLY A 31 3.44 7.78 -11.67
N ASP A 32 3.94 8.41 -12.74
CA ASP A 32 4.83 7.77 -13.71
C ASP A 32 6.18 7.40 -13.08
N ALA A 33 6.69 8.18 -12.12
CA ALA A 33 7.93 7.84 -11.41
C ALA A 33 7.73 6.62 -10.50
N MET A 34 6.56 6.45 -9.88
CA MET A 34 6.20 5.21 -9.21
C MET A 34 6.15 4.04 -10.20
N ALA A 35 5.49 4.18 -11.35
CA ALA A 35 5.43 3.11 -12.35
C ALA A 35 6.83 2.67 -12.80
N ALA A 36 7.75 3.62 -13.00
CA ALA A 36 9.13 3.35 -13.37
C ALA A 36 9.96 2.65 -12.27
N ALA A 37 9.63 2.88 -11.00
CA ALA A 37 10.36 2.32 -9.86
C ALA A 37 9.75 1.00 -9.35
N CYS A 38 8.44 0.95 -9.27
CA CYS A 38 7.65 -0.11 -8.67
C CYS A 38 6.98 -1.02 -9.71
N GLY A 39 7.16 -0.79 -11.01
CA GLY A 39 6.51 -1.55 -12.08
C GLY A 39 5.05 -1.15 -12.31
N GLN A 40 4.55 -1.49 -13.50
CA GLN A 40 3.26 -1.01 -13.99
C GLN A 40 2.07 -1.57 -13.21
N GLN A 41 2.13 -2.81 -12.72
CA GLN A 41 0.99 -3.43 -12.04
C GLN A 41 0.80 -2.90 -10.63
N VAL A 42 1.88 -2.64 -9.89
CA VAL A 42 1.80 -1.96 -8.58
C VAL A 42 1.25 -0.54 -8.75
N TYR A 43 1.74 0.21 -9.75
CA TYR A 43 1.15 1.52 -10.06
C TYR A 43 -0.35 1.44 -10.38
N ASN A 44 -0.76 0.48 -11.21
CA ASN A 44 -2.17 0.31 -11.59
C ASN A 44 -3.04 -0.04 -10.37
N ASN A 45 -2.55 -0.90 -9.48
CA ASN A 45 -3.25 -1.26 -8.25
C ASN A 45 -3.44 -0.03 -7.36
N GLN A 46 -2.35 0.66 -7.05
CA GLN A 46 -2.35 1.85 -6.20
C GLN A 46 -3.17 3.01 -6.78
N LYS A 47 -3.20 3.16 -8.10
CA LYS A 47 -4.04 4.15 -8.79
C LYS A 47 -5.52 3.79 -8.70
N SER A 48 -5.85 2.51 -8.75
CA SER A 48 -7.23 2.02 -8.62
C SER A 48 -7.71 2.12 -7.17
N ASP A 49 -6.85 1.81 -6.21
CA ASP A 49 -7.14 1.92 -4.79
C ASP A 49 -5.87 2.22 -3.96
N ASN A 50 -5.69 3.49 -3.64
CA ASN A 50 -4.57 3.96 -2.84
C ASN A 50 -4.71 3.66 -1.34
N TYR A 51 -5.79 3.02 -0.89
CA TYR A 51 -6.02 2.70 0.52
C TYR A 51 -5.43 1.36 0.95
N GLY A 52 -4.93 0.55 -0.01
CA GLY A 52 -4.39 -0.78 0.25
C GLY A 52 -3.16 -0.81 1.16
N ASN A 53 -2.79 -2.02 1.62
CA ASN A 53 -1.61 -2.27 2.46
C ASN A 53 -0.37 -2.62 1.62
N VAL A 54 0.81 -2.47 2.21
CA VAL A 54 2.11 -2.75 1.59
C VAL A 54 2.24 -4.23 1.17
N GLN A 55 1.76 -5.16 1.98
CA GLN A 55 1.87 -6.60 1.73
C GLN A 55 1.07 -7.04 0.50
N GLY A 56 -0.09 -6.44 0.26
CA GLY A 56 -0.89 -6.63 -0.95
C GLY A 56 -0.16 -6.14 -2.19
N GLU A 57 0.47 -4.97 -2.10
CA GLU A 57 1.30 -4.47 -3.20
C GLU A 57 2.52 -5.35 -3.47
N LEU A 58 3.13 -5.93 -2.44
CA LEU A 58 4.22 -6.89 -2.60
C LEU A 58 3.75 -8.19 -3.28
N GLN A 59 2.50 -8.62 -3.05
CA GLN A 59 1.92 -9.74 -3.79
C GLN A 59 1.75 -9.39 -5.28
N VAL A 60 1.25 -8.19 -5.59
CA VAL A 60 1.16 -7.68 -6.97
C VAL A 60 2.56 -7.63 -7.60
N ALA A 61 3.53 -7.07 -6.88
CA ALA A 61 4.92 -6.95 -7.31
C ALA A 61 5.56 -8.31 -7.64
N SER A 62 5.20 -9.37 -6.91
CA SER A 62 5.74 -10.72 -7.17
C SER A 62 5.36 -11.29 -8.54
N SER A 63 4.32 -10.74 -9.18
CA SER A 63 3.81 -11.19 -10.48
C SER A 63 4.37 -10.42 -11.68
N GLN A 64 5.18 -9.38 -11.45
CA GLN A 64 5.70 -8.50 -12.50
C GLN A 64 7.25 -8.55 -12.56
N SER A 65 7.81 -8.37 -13.75
CA SER A 65 9.27 -8.45 -13.98
C SER A 65 9.98 -7.09 -13.93
N ASP A 66 9.22 -6.01 -13.92
CA ASP A 66 9.66 -4.61 -13.91
C ASP A 66 9.66 -3.99 -12.50
N TYR A 67 9.39 -4.77 -11.46
CA TYR A 67 9.55 -4.35 -10.06
C TYR A 67 11.03 -4.26 -9.67
N ASP A 68 11.46 -3.10 -9.18
CA ASP A 68 12.79 -2.92 -8.59
C ASP A 68 12.62 -2.53 -7.12
N ALA A 69 12.89 -3.48 -6.21
CA ALA A 69 12.66 -3.28 -4.78
C ALA A 69 13.44 -2.07 -4.22
N ALA A 70 14.67 -1.85 -4.67
CA ALA A 70 15.52 -0.78 -4.19
C ALA A 70 15.07 0.59 -4.73
N LYS A 71 14.64 0.65 -6.00
CA LYS A 71 14.07 1.89 -6.55
C LYS A 71 12.68 2.16 -6.00
N CYS A 72 11.84 1.14 -5.85
CA CYS A 72 10.47 1.27 -5.39
C CYS A 72 10.43 1.69 -3.92
N ASP A 73 11.29 1.13 -3.07
CA ASP A 73 11.35 1.39 -1.63
C ASP A 73 9.94 1.39 -1.01
N ILE A 74 9.24 0.27 -1.18
CA ILE A 74 7.79 0.22 -0.92
C ILE A 74 7.41 0.41 0.56
N TRP A 75 8.39 0.34 1.46
CA TRP A 75 8.25 0.59 2.90
C TRP A 75 8.57 2.05 3.28
N LEU A 76 8.69 2.92 2.29
CA LEU A 76 8.70 4.37 2.44
C LEU A 76 7.57 4.94 1.60
N CYS A 77 6.57 5.53 2.26
CA CYS A 77 5.41 6.13 1.58
C CYS A 77 4.68 5.17 0.64
N LYS A 78 4.66 3.87 0.94
CA LYS A 78 4.08 2.84 0.08
C LYS A 78 4.66 2.83 -1.36
N GLY A 79 5.89 3.30 -1.52
CA GLY A 79 6.60 3.42 -2.79
C GLY A 79 6.28 4.67 -3.63
N TYR A 80 5.41 5.57 -3.16
CA TYR A 80 5.08 6.79 -3.89
C TYR A 80 6.26 7.76 -3.99
N LYS A 81 6.47 8.30 -5.18
CA LYS A 81 7.65 9.10 -5.51
C LYS A 81 7.40 10.58 -5.40
N PHE A 82 8.40 11.31 -4.90
CA PHE A 82 8.34 12.76 -4.82
C PHE A 82 8.19 13.41 -6.21
N ASP A 83 8.81 12.84 -7.24
CA ASP A 83 8.71 13.37 -8.61
C ASP A 83 7.27 13.43 -9.14
N ASP A 84 6.39 12.54 -8.67
CA ASP A 84 4.96 12.53 -9.01
C ASP A 84 4.14 13.53 -8.17
N ASN A 85 4.75 14.15 -7.16
CA ASN A 85 4.05 14.83 -6.05
C ASN A 85 4.59 16.23 -5.72
N LYS A 86 5.38 16.83 -6.62
CA LYS A 86 5.96 18.18 -6.43
C LYS A 86 4.91 19.26 -6.16
N ASP A 87 3.71 19.11 -6.71
CA ASP A 87 2.60 20.06 -6.54
C ASP A 87 1.85 19.88 -5.20
N ASN A 88 2.11 18.79 -4.47
CA ASN A 88 1.44 18.47 -3.20
C ASN A 88 2.24 18.95 -1.98
N VAL A 89 3.40 19.59 -2.17
CA VAL A 89 4.28 20.03 -1.09
C VAL A 89 3.59 21.08 -0.23
N GLN A 90 3.56 20.82 1.08
CA GLN A 90 3.10 21.76 2.08
C GLN A 90 4.23 22.66 2.56
N THR A 91 3.89 23.84 3.09
CA THR A 91 4.85 24.70 3.79
C THR A 91 4.35 24.96 5.18
N PHE A 92 5.12 24.52 6.18
CA PHE A 92 4.79 24.69 7.59
C PHE A 92 5.86 25.52 8.30
N LYS A 93 5.49 26.09 9.44
CA LYS A 93 6.41 26.69 10.40
C LYS A 93 6.80 25.67 11.47
N LEU A 94 8.00 25.81 12.00
CA LEU A 94 8.40 25.11 13.22
C LEU A 94 7.46 25.54 14.35
N GLY A 95 7.00 24.58 15.16
CA GLY A 95 5.99 24.78 16.21
C GLY A 95 4.55 24.91 15.70
N GLU A 96 4.30 24.84 14.38
CA GLU A 96 2.95 24.94 13.83
C GLU A 96 2.12 23.70 14.20
N THR A 97 0.86 23.92 14.58
CA THR A 97 -0.13 22.85 14.73
C THR A 97 -0.88 22.66 13.42
N VAL A 98 -0.79 21.46 12.86
CA VAL A 98 -1.35 21.10 11.57
C VAL A 98 -2.51 20.13 11.77
N PRO A 99 -3.71 20.44 11.25
CA PRO A 99 -4.83 19.50 11.27
C PRO A 99 -4.59 18.37 10.28
N PHE A 100 -4.75 17.14 10.74
CA PHE A 100 -4.46 15.94 9.99
C PHE A 100 -5.70 15.03 9.93
N LYS A 101 -5.99 14.49 8.76
CA LYS A 101 -7.16 13.64 8.51
C LYS A 101 -6.75 12.35 7.82
N VAL A 102 -7.28 11.26 8.34
CA VAL A 102 -7.14 9.91 7.79
C VAL A 102 -8.53 9.37 7.54
N ASP A 103 -8.75 8.78 6.37
CA ASP A 103 -9.95 8.02 6.07
C ASP A 103 -9.65 6.53 6.26
N VAL A 104 -10.44 5.85 7.09
CA VAL A 104 -10.31 4.42 7.39
C VAL A 104 -11.58 3.72 6.90
N ARG A 105 -11.50 3.05 5.76
CA ARG A 105 -12.63 2.38 5.12
C ARG A 105 -12.87 0.96 5.63
N ALA A 106 -11.80 0.28 6.05
CA ALA A 106 -11.88 -1.06 6.63
C ALA A 106 -10.96 -1.13 7.86
N PRO A 107 -11.52 -1.16 9.09
CA PRO A 107 -10.74 -1.15 10.32
C PRO A 107 -10.08 -2.50 10.61
N HIS A 108 -8.87 -2.43 11.16
CA HIS A 108 -8.16 -3.55 11.77
C HIS A 108 -7.41 -3.08 13.00
N THR A 109 -7.60 -3.75 14.13
CA THR A 109 -6.92 -3.36 15.36
C THR A 109 -5.40 -3.49 15.18
N GLY A 110 -4.69 -2.38 15.40
CA GLY A 110 -3.25 -2.32 15.26
C GLY A 110 -2.64 -1.17 16.06
N THR A 111 -1.35 -0.94 15.87
CA THR A 111 -0.63 0.23 16.39
C THR A 111 -0.43 1.22 15.26
N ALA A 112 -0.45 2.52 15.55
CA ALA A 112 -0.22 3.54 14.55
C ALA A 112 0.62 4.69 15.09
N ASN A 113 1.31 5.39 14.20
CA ASN A 113 1.99 6.63 14.52
C ASN A 113 2.00 7.61 13.34
N VAL A 114 2.22 8.88 13.66
CA VAL A 114 2.61 9.91 12.69
C VAL A 114 3.99 10.41 13.06
N SER A 115 4.91 10.38 12.10
CA SER A 115 6.32 10.75 12.29
C SER A 115 6.82 11.56 11.12
N ILE A 116 7.84 12.40 11.34
CA ILE A 116 8.63 12.97 10.24
C ILE A 116 9.68 11.92 9.86
N VAL A 117 9.81 11.63 8.56
CA VAL A 117 10.76 10.66 8.03
C VAL A 117 11.66 11.35 7.00
N GLU A 118 12.97 11.17 7.15
CA GLU A 118 13.97 11.57 6.15
C GLU A 118 13.96 10.53 5.03
N THR A 119 13.64 10.97 3.82
CA THR A 119 13.34 10.07 2.69
C THR A 119 14.57 9.38 2.12
N SER A 120 15.76 9.95 2.33
CA SER A 120 17.02 9.38 1.82
C SER A 120 17.50 8.16 2.61
N SER A 121 17.13 8.07 3.88
CA SER A 121 17.55 7.03 4.82
C SER A 121 16.38 6.20 5.38
N ASN A 122 15.13 6.56 5.05
CA ASN A 122 13.92 6.01 5.64
C ASN A 122 14.00 5.96 7.18
N SER A 123 14.40 7.08 7.79
CA SER A 123 14.60 7.19 9.23
C SER A 123 13.77 8.31 9.84
N ILE A 124 13.22 8.07 11.02
CA ILE A 124 12.47 9.08 11.76
C ILE A 124 13.39 10.24 12.15
N VAL A 125 12.92 11.46 11.90
CA VAL A 125 13.55 12.72 12.33
C VAL A 125 12.85 13.20 13.60
N GLY A 126 13.62 13.37 14.68
CA GLY A 126 13.09 13.81 15.97
C GLY A 126 12.20 12.75 16.64
N SER A 127 11.17 13.19 17.34
CA SER A 127 10.21 12.33 18.03
C SER A 127 8.98 12.03 17.17
N VAL A 128 8.31 10.91 17.46
CA VAL A 128 6.96 10.61 16.96
C VAL A 128 6.01 11.78 17.30
N LEU A 129 5.27 12.28 16.31
CA LEU A 129 4.34 13.41 16.46
C LEU A 129 3.03 12.98 17.14
N LYS A 130 2.58 11.75 16.85
CA LYS A 130 1.36 11.16 17.41
C LYS A 130 1.49 9.64 17.43
N HIS A 131 1.04 9.00 18.50
CA HIS A 131 1.08 7.55 18.69
C HIS A 131 -0.26 7.01 19.19
N TRP A 132 -0.58 5.78 18.78
CA TRP A 132 -1.70 4.99 19.26
C TRP A 132 -1.23 3.55 19.49
N ASP A 133 -1.36 3.06 20.73
CA ASP A 133 -1.14 1.63 21.02
C ASP A 133 -2.23 0.76 20.38
N GLU A 134 -3.46 1.28 20.36
CA GLU A 134 -4.64 0.67 19.74
C GLU A 134 -5.31 1.68 18.79
N TYR A 135 -5.24 1.41 17.49
CA TYR A 135 -5.75 2.24 16.40
C TYR A 135 -6.77 1.46 15.54
N ALA A 136 -7.77 2.17 15.04
CA ALA A 136 -8.80 1.63 14.13
C ALA A 136 -9.39 0.29 14.62
N SER A 137 -9.67 0.21 15.92
CA SER A 137 -10.05 -1.05 16.58
C SER A 137 -11.34 -1.61 15.99
N THR A 138 -11.34 -2.90 15.66
CA THR A 138 -12.55 -3.63 15.25
C THR A 138 -13.50 -3.91 16.42
N ALA A 139 -13.00 -3.93 17.66
CA ALA A 139 -13.81 -4.16 18.85
C ALA A 139 -14.63 -2.94 19.26
N THR A 140 -14.00 -1.77 19.34
CA THR A 140 -14.66 -0.50 19.71
C THR A 140 -15.19 0.32 18.53
N GLY A 141 -14.85 -0.05 17.29
CA GLY A 141 -14.99 0.81 16.12
C GLY A 141 -13.91 1.89 16.02
N VAL A 142 -13.82 2.52 14.85
CA VAL A 142 -12.92 3.65 14.57
C VAL A 142 -13.38 4.89 15.33
N LYS A 143 -12.51 5.46 16.15
CA LYS A 143 -12.81 6.67 16.92
C LYS A 143 -12.63 7.90 16.04
N SER A 144 -13.32 9.00 16.34
CA SER A 144 -13.10 10.28 15.64
C SER A 144 -11.66 10.77 15.77
N THR A 145 -11.00 10.47 16.89
CA THR A 145 -9.58 10.79 17.14
C THR A 145 -8.60 9.94 16.33
N ASP A 146 -9.07 8.88 15.68
CA ASP A 146 -8.25 8.05 14.79
C ASP A 146 -8.21 8.68 13.39
N THR A 147 -9.27 9.38 12.99
CA THR A 147 -9.48 9.90 11.63
C THR A 147 -9.34 11.42 11.53
N SER A 148 -9.36 12.14 12.64
CA SER A 148 -9.15 13.59 12.70
C SER A 148 -8.44 13.97 14.00
N PHE A 149 -7.23 14.49 13.86
CA PHE A 149 -6.35 14.86 14.97
C PHE A 149 -5.38 15.96 14.53
N ASP A 150 -4.78 16.64 15.50
CA ASP A 150 -3.71 17.59 15.22
C ASP A 150 -2.34 16.96 15.45
N ILE A 151 -1.36 17.40 14.67
CA ILE A 151 0.07 17.18 14.90
C ILE A 151 0.76 18.52 15.08
N THR A 152 1.87 18.54 15.82
CA THR A 152 2.70 19.74 15.95
C THR A 152 4.04 19.51 15.27
N ILE A 153 4.40 20.38 14.33
CA ILE A 153 5.73 20.38 13.73
C ILE A 153 6.73 20.75 14.83
N PRO A 154 7.81 19.97 15.05
CA PRO A 154 8.79 20.27 16.08
C PRO A 154 9.36 21.69 15.96
N GLU A 155 9.74 22.28 17.10
CA GLU A 155 10.38 23.61 17.11
C GLU A 155 11.79 23.60 16.50
N ASP A 156 12.41 22.42 16.43
CA ASP A 156 13.72 22.20 15.84
C ASP A 156 13.74 20.85 15.09
N LEU A 157 14.26 20.88 13.86
CA LEU A 157 14.51 19.71 13.01
C LEU A 157 15.99 19.58 12.65
N GLY A 158 16.89 20.30 13.34
CA GLY A 158 18.33 20.25 13.10
C GLY A 158 18.73 20.78 11.72
N GLY A 159 17.96 21.71 11.17
CA GLY A 159 18.16 22.23 9.81
C GLY A 159 17.70 21.28 8.68
N LYS A 160 17.05 20.16 9.01
CA LYS A 160 16.46 19.23 8.04
C LYS A 160 15.08 19.69 7.56
N CYS A 161 14.59 19.02 6.53
CA CYS A 161 13.27 19.20 5.95
C CYS A 161 13.05 20.61 5.38
N THR A 162 14.13 21.24 4.90
CA THR A 162 14.09 22.59 4.32
C THR A 162 13.92 22.55 2.80
N THR A 163 14.23 21.41 2.19
CA THR A 163 14.07 21.17 0.75
C THR A 163 12.91 20.19 0.49
N ALA A 164 12.11 20.49 -0.53
CA ALA A 164 10.99 19.62 -0.89
C ALA A 164 11.51 18.22 -1.28
N GLY A 165 10.84 17.18 -0.78
CA GLY A 165 11.22 15.78 -0.98
C GLY A 165 12.29 15.26 -0.01
N GLU A 166 12.94 16.12 0.79
CA GLU A 166 13.92 15.73 1.81
C GLU A 166 13.26 14.95 2.96
N CYS A 167 12.08 15.42 3.37
CA CYS A 167 11.29 14.80 4.42
C CYS A 167 9.82 14.66 4.03
N VAL A 168 9.16 13.74 4.72
CA VAL A 168 7.71 13.55 4.68
C VAL A 168 7.17 13.46 6.10
N ILE A 169 5.91 13.85 6.28
CA ILE A 169 5.12 13.43 7.44
C ILE A 169 4.46 12.11 7.04
N GLN A 170 4.88 11.01 7.65
CA GLN A 170 4.35 9.68 7.38
C GLN A 170 3.35 9.29 8.47
N TRP A 171 2.12 8.99 8.05
CA TRP A 171 1.20 8.19 8.83
C TRP A 171 1.47 6.71 8.53
N TRP A 172 1.71 5.94 9.58
CA TRP A 172 2.00 4.51 9.54
C TRP A 172 1.04 3.78 10.48
N TRP A 173 0.47 2.68 10.01
CA TRP A 173 -0.43 1.82 10.78
C TRP A 173 -0.12 0.35 10.53
N ASP A 174 0.16 -0.39 11.59
CA ASP A 174 0.48 -1.83 11.59
C ASP A 174 -0.63 -2.61 12.27
N ALA A 175 -1.47 -3.24 11.45
CA ALA A 175 -2.45 -4.22 11.86
C ALA A 175 -1.78 -5.60 11.97
N ARG A 176 -0.93 -5.75 12.99
CA ARG A 176 -0.06 -6.92 13.18
C ARG A 176 -0.81 -8.26 13.16
N SER A 177 -2.04 -8.29 13.66
CA SER A 177 -2.86 -9.50 13.77
C SER A 177 -3.21 -10.14 12.41
N ILE A 178 -3.13 -9.37 11.33
CA ILE A 178 -3.43 -9.83 9.96
C ILE A 178 -2.28 -9.57 8.98
N ASP A 179 -1.10 -9.20 9.49
CA ASP A 179 0.10 -8.89 8.70
C ASP A 179 -0.13 -7.83 7.62
N GLN A 180 -0.72 -6.70 7.99
CA GLN A 180 -0.99 -5.59 7.07
C GLN A 180 -0.44 -4.27 7.61
N THR A 181 0.32 -3.58 6.77
CA THR A 181 0.91 -2.27 7.06
C THR A 181 0.40 -1.24 6.06
N TYR A 182 0.01 -0.09 6.59
CA TYR A 182 -0.53 1.03 5.83
C TYR A 182 0.38 2.23 5.99
N GLU A 183 0.62 2.90 4.88
CA GLU A 183 1.44 4.10 4.84
C GLU A 183 0.79 5.14 3.94
N SER A 184 0.92 6.39 4.35
CA SER A 184 0.61 7.55 3.52
C SER A 184 1.48 8.72 3.98
N CYS A 185 2.03 9.46 3.03
CA CYS A 185 3.00 10.49 3.27
C CYS A 185 2.52 11.84 2.77
N VAL A 186 2.84 12.89 3.51
CA VAL A 186 2.66 14.29 3.10
C VAL A 186 4.03 14.91 2.94
N ASP A 187 4.34 15.41 1.75
CA ASP A 187 5.55 16.21 1.52
C ASP A 187 5.40 17.59 2.14
N PHE A 188 6.45 18.07 2.79
CA PHE A 188 6.46 19.41 3.37
C PHE A 188 7.87 20.01 3.37
N THR A 189 7.92 21.32 3.55
CA THR A 189 9.13 22.03 3.94
C THR A 189 8.88 22.89 5.18
N VAL A 190 9.94 23.10 5.95
CA VAL A 190 10.04 24.14 6.98
C VAL A 190 11.01 25.21 6.50
N GLY A 191 10.62 26.48 6.57
CA GLY A 191 11.46 27.55 6.05
C GLY A 191 10.65 28.69 5.44
N GLY A 192 10.14 29.55 6.31
CA GLY A 192 9.30 30.67 5.96
C GLY A 192 9.04 31.59 7.14
N SER A 193 10.06 31.85 7.98
CA SER A 193 10.09 33.12 8.70
C SER A 193 10.59 34.16 7.70
N SER A 194 9.69 34.68 6.85
CA SER A 194 9.85 36.05 6.43
C SER A 194 9.82 36.88 7.71
N SER A 195 10.99 37.21 8.22
CA SER A 195 11.16 38.35 9.11
C SER A 195 10.39 39.49 8.46
N GLY A 196 9.34 39.96 9.13
CA GLY A 196 8.69 41.20 8.73
C GLY A 196 9.78 42.26 8.60
N SER A 197 9.95 42.80 7.41
CA SER A 197 10.77 43.97 7.17
C SER A 197 9.99 44.88 6.24
N SER A 198 9.34 45.84 6.89
CA SER A 198 8.98 47.14 6.35
C SER A 198 10.05 47.61 5.35
N GLY A 199 9.60 48.12 4.21
CA GLY A 199 10.46 48.50 3.11
C GLY A 199 11.60 49.46 3.49
N SER A 200 12.69 49.38 2.73
CA SER A 200 13.15 50.45 1.83
C SER A 200 14.61 50.22 1.42
N THR A 201 14.83 50.32 0.11
CA THR A 201 16.02 50.86 -0.58
C THR A 201 17.41 50.26 -0.36
N ALA A 202 17.97 49.88 -1.51
CA ALA A 202 19.35 49.56 -1.81
C ALA A 202 20.42 50.42 -1.13
N SER A 203 21.54 49.79 -0.78
CA SER A 203 22.86 50.20 -1.30
C SER A 203 23.89 49.11 -1.11
N SER A 204 24.61 48.85 -2.19
CA SER A 204 25.80 48.02 -2.32
C SER A 204 26.95 48.59 -1.49
N SER A 205 27.70 47.75 -0.79
CA SER A 205 29.11 47.97 -0.47
C SER A 205 29.79 46.65 -0.12
N SER A 206 30.86 46.38 -0.85
CA SER A 206 31.74 45.23 -0.83
C SER A 206 32.78 45.28 0.31
N ALA A 207 33.45 44.14 0.52
CA ALA A 207 34.67 43.89 1.31
C ALA A 207 34.44 43.53 2.79
N ALA A 208 35.19 42.63 3.43
CA ALA A 208 36.24 41.70 3.02
C ALA A 208 36.38 40.60 4.09
N VAL A 209 37.05 39.53 3.68
CA VAL A 209 37.50 38.32 4.38
C VAL A 209 38.22 38.52 5.72
N SER A 210 38.04 37.57 6.64
CA SER A 210 39.02 37.04 7.63
C SER A 210 38.38 35.80 8.30
N SER A 211 38.66 34.57 7.84
CA SER A 211 39.72 33.68 8.34
C SER A 211 39.83 33.57 9.86
N ALA A 212 39.26 32.51 10.43
CA ALA A 212 39.79 31.86 11.62
C ALA A 212 39.43 30.36 11.57
N ALA A 213 40.47 29.55 11.42
CA ALA A 213 40.44 28.11 11.42
C ALA A 213 40.30 27.58 12.85
N SER A 214 39.52 26.51 13.01
CA SER A 214 39.52 25.67 14.21
C SER A 214 39.72 24.22 13.79
N THR A 215 40.74 23.63 14.38
CA THR A 215 41.34 22.30 14.21
C THR A 215 40.37 21.12 14.39
N PRO A 216 40.54 20.00 13.67
CA PRO A 216 39.82 18.76 13.96
C PRO A 216 40.53 17.96 15.06
N THR A 217 39.78 17.62 16.12
CA THR A 217 40.22 16.65 17.12
C THR A 217 39.91 15.24 16.61
N THR A 218 40.95 14.48 16.35
CA THR A 218 40.92 13.04 16.12
C THR A 218 40.58 12.31 17.42
N VAL A 219 39.57 11.44 17.40
CA VAL A 219 39.48 10.30 18.32
C VAL A 219 39.28 9.05 17.48
N ALA A 220 40.25 8.15 17.59
CA ALA A 220 40.27 6.86 16.98
C ALA A 220 39.55 5.81 17.84
N ALA A 221 38.93 4.86 17.13
CA ALA A 221 38.82 3.43 17.43
C ALA A 221 38.18 2.97 18.76
N ALA A 222 37.06 2.26 18.61
CA ALA A 222 36.89 0.95 19.25
C ALA A 222 36.10 0.04 18.30
N ALA A 223 36.83 -0.85 17.63
CA ALA A 223 36.29 -2.05 17.03
C ALA A 223 36.00 -3.06 18.16
N VAL A 224 34.85 -3.71 18.12
CA VAL A 224 34.59 -4.93 18.89
C VAL A 224 33.76 -5.90 18.05
N GLU A 225 34.52 -6.89 17.57
CA GLU A 225 34.21 -8.32 17.42
C GLU A 225 32.94 -8.77 16.67
N SER A 226 33.22 -9.28 15.46
CA SER A 226 32.49 -10.35 14.79
C SER A 226 32.32 -11.57 15.70
N SER A 227 31.09 -12.09 15.79
CA SER A 227 30.84 -13.47 16.15
C SER A 227 30.52 -14.25 14.87
N THR A 228 31.51 -15.02 14.44
CA THR A 228 31.37 -16.11 13.47
C THR A 228 30.75 -17.32 14.16
N LEU A 229 29.62 -17.81 13.67
CA LEU A 229 29.29 -19.22 13.81
C LEU A 229 28.95 -19.81 12.44
N ALA A 230 29.76 -20.81 12.13
CA ALA A 230 29.87 -21.49 10.87
C ALA A 230 28.91 -22.69 10.80
N THR A 231 28.45 -22.95 9.59
CA THR A 231 28.36 -24.27 8.94
C THR A 231 27.50 -25.36 9.60
N SER A 232 26.38 -25.64 8.95
CA SER A 232 26.01 -27.02 8.65
C SER A 232 25.55 -27.11 7.19
N VAL A 233 26.44 -27.66 6.37
CA VAL A 233 26.22 -28.09 4.99
C VAL A 233 25.41 -29.39 4.99
N VAL A 234 24.33 -29.43 4.21
CA VAL A 234 23.82 -30.67 3.62
C VAL A 234 23.40 -30.35 2.19
N ALA A 235 24.30 -30.62 1.24
CA ALA A 235 23.96 -30.99 -0.14
C ALA A 235 23.51 -32.46 -0.09
N SER A 236 22.69 -33.04 -0.97
CA SER A 236 22.31 -32.75 -2.34
C SER A 236 21.16 -33.69 -2.71
N ALA A 237 20.20 -33.26 -3.54
CA ALA A 237 19.51 -34.13 -4.50
C ALA A 237 18.71 -33.28 -5.52
N THR A 238 19.29 -33.08 -6.70
CA THR A 238 18.61 -32.73 -7.97
C THR A 238 18.40 -34.02 -8.80
N PRO A 239 17.75 -33.99 -9.98
CA PRO A 239 16.36 -33.62 -10.25
C PRO A 239 15.64 -34.69 -11.11
N ALA A 240 14.32 -34.77 -11.06
CA ALA A 240 13.46 -35.50 -12.02
C ALA A 240 12.03 -35.02 -11.78
N THR A 241 11.17 -34.67 -12.72
CA THR A 241 11.10 -34.82 -14.17
C THR A 241 9.98 -33.86 -14.63
N THR A 242 10.16 -33.21 -15.76
CA THR A 242 9.10 -32.52 -16.50
C THR A 242 8.01 -33.51 -16.93
N PRO A 243 6.72 -33.15 -16.85
CA PRO A 243 5.78 -33.60 -17.87
C PRO A 243 5.45 -32.43 -18.80
N ALA A 244 5.61 -32.71 -20.07
CA ALA A 244 5.18 -31.87 -21.18
C ALA A 244 3.69 -31.53 -21.07
N ALA A 245 3.38 -30.32 -21.56
CA ALA A 245 2.05 -29.82 -21.78
C ALA A 245 1.16 -30.88 -22.47
N THR A 246 0.02 -31.16 -21.84
CA THR A 246 -1.15 -31.73 -22.54
C THR A 246 -2.26 -30.70 -22.39
N ALA A 247 -2.46 -29.91 -23.44
CA ALA A 247 -3.60 -29.01 -23.54
C ALA A 247 -4.88 -29.84 -23.69
N ALA A 248 -5.77 -29.75 -22.70
CA ALA A 248 -7.19 -30.08 -22.84
C ALA A 248 -8.01 -29.34 -21.76
N SER A 249 -8.61 -28.22 -22.14
CA SER A 249 -9.87 -27.62 -21.63
C SER A 249 -10.16 -27.52 -20.11
N GLY A 250 -9.18 -27.66 -19.21
CA GLY A 250 -9.37 -27.49 -17.75
C GLY A 250 -8.56 -26.37 -17.10
N GLY A 251 -7.71 -25.65 -17.85
CA GLY A 251 -6.66 -24.79 -17.28
C GLY A 251 -7.13 -23.50 -16.61
N LEU A 252 -8.19 -22.86 -17.13
CA LEU A 252 -8.56 -21.50 -16.71
C LEU A 252 -9.02 -21.43 -15.23
N ALA A 253 -9.77 -22.43 -14.76
CA ALA A 253 -10.24 -22.46 -13.36
C ALA A 253 -9.07 -22.70 -12.41
N ALA A 254 -8.17 -23.62 -12.75
CA ALA A 254 -7.00 -23.93 -11.94
C ALA A 254 -6.01 -22.75 -11.89
N GLU A 255 -5.82 -22.06 -13.00
CA GLU A 255 -4.95 -20.89 -13.11
C GLU A 255 -5.53 -19.68 -12.36
N LEU A 256 -6.85 -19.47 -12.45
CA LEU A 256 -7.54 -18.41 -11.71
C LEU A 256 -7.64 -18.71 -10.21
N ALA A 257 -7.84 -19.98 -9.81
CA ALA A 257 -7.84 -20.39 -8.41
C ALA A 257 -6.45 -20.33 -7.77
N ALA A 258 -5.39 -20.60 -8.54
CA ALA A 258 -4.01 -20.48 -8.08
C ALA A 258 -3.61 -19.04 -7.71
N ALA A 259 -4.36 -18.03 -8.18
CA ALA A 259 -4.17 -16.64 -7.81
C ALA A 259 -4.70 -16.30 -6.40
N PHE A 260 -5.38 -17.24 -5.72
CA PHE A 260 -5.94 -17.05 -4.40
C PHE A 260 -5.37 -18.05 -3.37
N PRO A 261 -5.11 -17.63 -2.11
CA PRO A 261 -4.78 -18.55 -1.04
C PRO A 261 -5.91 -19.57 -0.82
N SER A 262 -5.58 -20.81 -0.47
CA SER A 262 -6.58 -21.88 -0.26
C SER A 262 -7.63 -21.54 0.81
N SER A 263 -7.28 -20.70 1.79
CA SER A 263 -8.21 -20.20 2.80
C SER A 263 -9.30 -19.28 2.22
N VAL A 264 -8.95 -18.46 1.23
CA VAL A 264 -9.87 -17.56 0.53
C VAL A 264 -10.84 -18.36 -0.35
N LEU A 265 -10.35 -19.41 -0.99
CA LEU A 265 -11.17 -20.29 -1.84
C LEU A 265 -12.32 -20.95 -1.06
N THR A 266 -12.12 -21.24 0.22
CA THR A 266 -13.14 -21.85 1.10
C THR A 266 -14.05 -20.84 1.81
N MET A 267 -13.84 -19.53 1.63
CA MET A 267 -14.70 -18.53 2.27
C MET A 267 -16.10 -18.55 1.68
N GLU A 268 -17.12 -18.65 2.54
CA GLU A 268 -18.52 -18.51 2.13
C GLU A 268 -18.86 -17.04 1.86
N LEU A 269 -19.53 -16.80 0.74
CA LEU A 269 -20.00 -15.49 0.34
C LEU A 269 -21.33 -15.17 1.04
N PRO A 270 -21.59 -13.89 1.36
CA PRO A 270 -22.88 -13.48 1.88
C PRO A 270 -23.98 -13.77 0.84
N THR A 271 -25.08 -14.37 1.30
CA THR A 271 -26.23 -14.73 0.44
C THR A 271 -26.91 -13.51 -0.17
N THR A 272 -26.81 -12.35 0.47
CA THR A 272 -27.36 -11.08 0.00
C THR A 272 -26.24 -10.20 -0.58
N PRO A 273 -26.27 -9.88 -1.88
CA PRO A 273 -25.28 -8.99 -2.49
C PRO A 273 -25.47 -7.55 -2.00
N THR A 274 -24.47 -6.98 -1.35
CA THR A 274 -24.41 -5.53 -1.05
C THR A 274 -23.85 -4.81 -2.27
N ALA A 275 -24.72 -4.43 -3.21
CA ALA A 275 -24.31 -3.69 -4.40
C ALA A 275 -24.35 -2.16 -4.15
N THR A 276 -23.23 -1.47 -4.39
CA THR A 276 -23.14 0.01 -4.34
C THR A 276 -23.61 0.69 -5.62
N SER A 277 -23.92 -0.07 -6.69
CA SER A 277 -24.19 0.48 -8.04
C SER A 277 -25.62 0.26 -8.56
N GLY A 278 -26.61 0.13 -7.67
CA GLY A 278 -28.03 0.26 -8.02
C GLY A 278 -28.67 -0.87 -8.83
N VAL A 279 -27.94 -1.94 -9.14
CA VAL A 279 -28.50 -3.19 -9.67
C VAL A 279 -28.38 -4.25 -8.59
N VAL A 280 -29.46 -4.46 -7.84
CA VAL A 280 -29.57 -5.58 -6.91
C VAL A 280 -30.03 -6.79 -7.74
N PRO A 281 -29.27 -7.90 -7.76
CA PRO A 281 -29.75 -9.14 -8.38
C PRO A 281 -31.06 -9.58 -7.71
N ASP A 282 -32.09 -9.90 -8.50
CA ASP A 282 -33.38 -10.40 -7.99
C ASP A 282 -33.27 -11.76 -7.26
N GLN A 283 -32.10 -12.41 -7.28
CA GLN A 283 -31.86 -13.72 -6.69
C GLN A 283 -30.61 -13.69 -5.81
N SER A 284 -30.76 -14.14 -4.57
CA SER A 284 -29.66 -14.35 -3.62
C SER A 284 -28.78 -15.53 -4.07
N LEU A 285 -27.50 -15.48 -3.70
CA LEU A 285 -26.62 -16.65 -3.86
C LEU A 285 -27.12 -17.79 -2.95
N PRO A 286 -27.01 -19.06 -3.37
CA PRO A 286 -27.27 -20.21 -2.51
C PRO A 286 -26.46 -20.15 -1.22
N GLN A 287 -27.04 -20.62 -0.11
CA GLN A 287 -26.31 -20.71 1.16
C GLN A 287 -25.12 -21.67 1.03
N GLY A 288 -23.96 -21.26 1.54
CA GLY A 288 -22.71 -22.04 1.45
C GLY A 288 -21.94 -21.87 0.14
N THR A 289 -22.33 -20.92 -0.73
CA THR A 289 -21.55 -20.61 -1.94
C THR A 289 -20.19 -20.06 -1.55
N THR A 290 -19.12 -20.68 -2.01
CA THR A 290 -17.74 -20.28 -1.74
C THR A 290 -17.14 -19.42 -2.85
N VAL A 291 -15.97 -18.81 -2.59
CA VAL A 291 -15.19 -18.12 -3.63
C VAL A 291 -14.77 -19.08 -4.76
N GLN A 292 -14.44 -20.32 -4.42
CA GLN A 292 -14.14 -21.36 -5.42
C GLN A 292 -15.34 -21.60 -6.35
N ASP A 293 -16.56 -21.68 -5.81
CA ASP A 293 -17.78 -21.88 -6.60
C ASP A 293 -18.02 -20.74 -7.60
N LEU A 294 -17.67 -19.51 -7.24
CA LEU A 294 -17.73 -18.37 -8.17
C LEU A 294 -16.70 -18.47 -9.30
N ILE A 295 -15.46 -18.85 -8.98
CA ILE A 295 -14.38 -19.02 -9.95
C ILE A 295 -14.72 -20.11 -10.96
N ASP A 296 -15.26 -21.24 -10.46
CA ASP A 296 -15.69 -22.36 -11.29
C ASP A 296 -16.88 -21.98 -12.18
N TRP A 297 -17.86 -21.24 -11.64
CA TRP A 297 -18.99 -20.72 -12.40
C TRP A 297 -18.56 -19.73 -13.49
N PHE A 298 -17.66 -18.80 -13.18
CA PHE A 298 -17.14 -17.83 -14.15
C PHE A 298 -16.38 -18.55 -15.27
N THR A 299 -15.54 -19.52 -14.92
CA THR A 299 -14.80 -20.32 -15.89
C THR A 299 -15.74 -21.09 -16.81
N TYR A 300 -16.78 -21.72 -16.25
CA TYR A 300 -17.82 -22.39 -17.03
C TYR A 300 -18.51 -21.43 -18.01
N LEU A 301 -18.84 -20.21 -17.56
CA LEU A 301 -19.48 -19.20 -18.40
C LEU A 301 -18.56 -18.72 -19.54
N ALA A 302 -17.29 -18.46 -19.24
CA ALA A 302 -16.28 -18.08 -20.22
C ALA A 302 -16.05 -19.19 -21.26
N GLN A 303 -15.96 -20.45 -20.82
CA GLN A 303 -15.81 -21.59 -21.72
C GLN A 303 -17.04 -21.79 -22.62
N ASN A 304 -18.25 -21.57 -22.10
CA ASN A 304 -19.49 -21.65 -22.90
C ASN A 304 -19.65 -20.52 -23.90
N LEU A 305 -19.13 -19.33 -23.61
CA LEU A 305 -19.10 -18.19 -24.55
C LEU A 305 -18.09 -18.42 -25.69
N VAL A 306 -16.97 -19.09 -25.40
CA VAL A 306 -15.93 -19.42 -26.38
C VAL A 306 -16.28 -20.64 -27.23
N SER A 307 -16.99 -21.63 -26.68
CA SER A 307 -17.25 -22.93 -27.32
C SER A 307 -18.57 -23.00 -28.09
N GLY A 308 -19.01 -21.91 -28.72
CA GLY A 308 -20.32 -21.77 -29.37
C GLY A 308 -20.90 -23.06 -29.99
N SER A 309 -22.06 -23.48 -29.48
CA SER A 309 -22.97 -24.54 -29.95
C SER A 309 -22.68 -26.02 -29.59
N ASN A 310 -23.71 -26.65 -29.01
CA ASN A 310 -24.02 -28.09 -29.01
C ASN A 310 -23.63 -29.00 -27.83
N GLN A 311 -23.70 -28.55 -26.57
CA GLN A 311 -24.24 -29.42 -25.51
C GLN A 311 -24.72 -28.62 -24.30
N LYS A 312 -26.04 -28.55 -24.11
CA LYS A 312 -26.64 -28.00 -22.88
C LYS A 312 -26.51 -29.04 -21.77
N ARG A 313 -25.50 -28.89 -20.90
CA ARG A 313 -25.54 -29.47 -19.55
C ARG A 313 -25.87 -28.35 -18.58
N HIS A 314 -26.79 -28.58 -17.66
CA HIS A 314 -27.16 -27.59 -16.67
C HIS A 314 -26.04 -27.53 -15.61
N ALA A 315 -25.76 -26.37 -15.02
CA ALA A 315 -24.74 -26.24 -13.97
C ALA A 315 -25.00 -27.13 -12.72
N ARG A 316 -26.21 -27.70 -12.61
CA ARG A 316 -26.58 -28.66 -11.55
C ARG A 316 -26.13 -30.09 -11.86
N ASP A 317 -25.72 -30.38 -13.09
CA ASP A 317 -25.39 -31.73 -13.57
C ASP A 317 -23.89 -32.06 -13.47
N VAL A 318 -23.07 -31.13 -12.94
CA VAL A 318 -21.60 -31.24 -12.87
C VAL A 318 -21.07 -31.31 -11.44
N ALA A 319 -21.91 -31.09 -10.43
CA ALA A 319 -21.51 -31.31 -9.04
C ALA A 319 -21.35 -32.82 -8.77
N PRO A 320 -20.27 -33.27 -8.08
CA PRO A 320 -20.16 -34.67 -7.67
C PRO A 320 -21.33 -34.98 -6.73
N ALA A 321 -22.13 -35.99 -7.09
CA ALA A 321 -23.22 -36.46 -6.26
C ALA A 321 -22.65 -36.92 -4.91
N HIS A 322 -22.84 -36.12 -3.87
CA HIS A 322 -22.79 -36.63 -2.50
C HIS A 322 -24.12 -37.33 -2.20
N ARG A 323 -24.13 -38.63 -2.54
CA ARG A 323 -25.20 -39.64 -2.41
C ARG A 323 -26.38 -39.54 -3.38
#